data_AF-A0A211ZQB6-F1
#
_entry.id   AF-A0A211ZQB6-F1
#
_cell.length_a   1.000
_cell.length_b   1.000
_cell.length_c   1.000
_cell.angle_alpha   90.00
_cell.angle_beta   90.00
_cell.angle_gamma   90.00
#
_symmetry.space_group_name_H-M   'P 1'
#
loop_
_entity.id
_entity.type
_entity.pdbx_description
1 polymer ?
#
loop_
_entity_poly.entity_id
_entity_poly.type
_entity_poly.pdbx_seq_one_letter_code
_entity_poly.pdbx_strand_id
1 'polypeptide(L)'
;MALSDTTVPYEILIRFDEAGTPKGAHVQWRRIVMLDGEILKDDVLPAAPLSLDGLAVSEIMSDATAAALRRVTDLETENADLLTQRDQLATQVVALTPVPVPEPDPEAEAEAPAV
;
A
#
# COMPACT_ATOMS: atom_id res chain seq x y z
N MET A 1 45.07 9.73 -23.08
CA MET A 1 43.79 10.44 -23.23
C MET A 1 42.76 9.43 -23.70
N ALA A 2 42.03 8.86 -22.77
CA ALA A 2 40.96 7.90 -23.03
C ALA A 2 39.62 8.61 -22.83
N LEU A 3 38.88 8.79 -23.93
CA LEU A 3 37.50 9.26 -23.91
C LEU A 3 36.59 8.03 -24.02
N SER A 4 35.65 7.87 -23.08
CA SER A 4 34.60 6.86 -23.19
C SER A 4 33.25 7.53 -23.22
N ASP A 5 32.38 7.11 -24.14
CA ASP A 5 31.01 7.55 -24.27
C ASP A 5 30.11 6.32 -24.18
N THR A 6 29.44 6.16 -23.05
CA THR A 6 28.67 4.95 -22.73
C THR A 6 27.23 5.32 -22.49
N THR A 7 26.32 4.49 -23.00
CA THR A 7 24.88 4.60 -22.73
C THR A 7 24.44 3.37 -21.95
N VAL A 8 23.89 3.58 -20.76
CA VAL A 8 23.46 2.51 -19.85
C VAL A 8 21.99 2.65 -19.49
N PRO A 9 21.26 1.54 -19.23
CA PRO A 9 19.89 1.64 -18.72
C PRO A 9 19.89 2.38 -17.37
N TYR A 10 18.94 3.29 -17.19
CA TYR A 10 18.81 4.06 -15.95
C TYR A 10 17.49 3.75 -15.24
N GLU A 11 16.37 3.89 -15.93
CA GLU A 11 15.03 3.62 -15.40
C GLU A 11 14.16 2.91 -16.43
N ILE A 12 13.24 2.06 -15.96
CA ILE A 12 12.24 1.38 -16.80
C ILE A 12 10.84 1.63 -16.21
N LEU A 13 9.92 2.10 -17.04
CA LEU A 13 8.50 2.20 -16.73
C LEU A 13 7.76 1.08 -17.47
N ILE A 14 7.09 0.19 -16.72
CA ILE A 14 6.19 -0.82 -17.28
C ILE A 14 4.77 -0.49 -16.83
N ARG A 15 3.82 -0.47 -17.77
CA ARG A 15 2.42 -0.17 -17.51
C ARG A 15 1.59 -1.44 -17.59
N PHE A 16 0.66 -1.59 -16.65
CA PHE A 16 -0.27 -2.72 -16.59
C PHE A 16 -1.71 -2.22 -16.75
N ASP A 17 -2.58 -3.09 -17.24
CA ASP A 17 -4.01 -2.86 -17.18
C ASP A 17 -4.65 -3.45 -15.90
N GLU A 18 -5.96 -3.31 -15.78
CA GLU A 18 -6.75 -3.80 -14.65
C GLU A 18 -6.66 -5.33 -14.46
N ALA A 19 -6.33 -6.08 -15.52
CA ALA A 19 -6.13 -7.52 -15.46
C ALA A 19 -4.67 -7.91 -15.12
N GLY A 20 -3.79 -6.93 -14.89
CA GLY A 20 -2.37 -7.17 -14.62
C GLY A 20 -1.55 -7.52 -15.86
N THR A 21 -2.07 -7.27 -17.07
CA THR A 21 -1.34 -7.54 -18.33
C THR A 21 -0.47 -6.34 -18.71
N PRO A 22 0.81 -6.53 -19.10
CA PRO A 22 1.64 -5.43 -19.57
C PRO A 22 1.05 -4.78 -20.85
N LYS A 23 0.84 -3.46 -20.82
CA LYS A 23 0.35 -2.65 -21.96
C LYS A 23 1.43 -1.85 -22.68
N GLY A 24 2.63 -1.82 -22.13
CA GLY A 24 3.78 -1.20 -22.77
C GLY A 24 4.88 -0.87 -21.77
N ALA A 25 6.08 -0.65 -22.30
CA ALA A 25 7.22 -0.26 -21.51
C ALA A 25 8.05 0.82 -22.19
N HIS A 26 8.68 1.65 -21.36
CA HIS A 26 9.64 2.65 -21.80
C HIS A 26 10.89 2.53 -20.93
N VAL A 27 12.05 2.77 -21.52
CA VAL A 27 13.33 2.83 -20.83
C VAL A 27 13.91 4.24 -20.98
N GLN A 28 14.41 4.80 -19.89
CA GLN A 28 15.31 5.94 -19.93
C GLN A 28 16.74 5.45 -19.86
N TRP A 29 17.58 6.04 -20.70
CA TRP A 29 18.99 5.73 -20.78
C TRP A 29 19.79 6.89 -20.19
N ARG A 30 20.93 6.59 -19.58
CA ARG A 30 21.88 7.61 -19.12
C ARG A 30 23.12 7.56 -19.99
N ARG A 31 23.50 8.70 -20.56
CA ARG A 31 24.73 8.86 -21.34
C ARG A 31 25.81 9.44 -20.43
N ILE A 32 26.90 8.71 -20.28
CA ILE A 32 28.04 9.10 -19.46
C ILE A 32 29.26 9.25 -20.38
N VAL A 33 29.79 10.46 -20.43
CA VAL A 33 31.05 10.78 -21.13
C VAL A 33 32.13 10.98 -20.09
N MET A 34 33.19 10.17 -20.14
CA MET A 34 34.33 10.25 -19.24
C MET A 34 35.61 10.54 -20.01
N LEU A 35 36.49 11.36 -19.42
CA LEU A 35 37.83 11.61 -19.91
C LEU A 35 38.83 11.30 -18.80
N ASP A 36 39.71 10.34 -19.05
CA ASP A 36 40.77 9.94 -18.11
C ASP A 36 40.24 9.65 -16.67
N GLY A 37 39.00 9.14 -16.59
CA GLY A 37 38.34 8.76 -15.33
C GLY A 37 37.43 9.84 -14.71
N GLU A 38 37.43 11.07 -15.24
CA GLU A 38 36.54 12.14 -14.79
C GLU A 38 35.27 12.20 -15.65
N ILE A 39 34.12 12.41 -15.01
CA ILE A 39 32.85 12.58 -15.72
C ILE A 39 32.82 13.97 -16.33
N LEU A 40 32.85 14.04 -17.66
CA LEU A 40 32.68 15.29 -18.40
C LEU A 40 31.21 15.61 -18.63
N LYS A 41 30.37 14.59 -18.81
CA LYS A 41 28.96 14.77 -19.12
C LYS A 41 28.14 13.58 -18.64
N ASP A 42 26.96 13.89 -18.13
CA ASP A 42 26.05 12.91 -17.53
C ASP A 42 24.60 13.34 -17.74
N ASP A 43 23.97 12.79 -18.77
CA ASP A 43 22.62 13.16 -19.18
C ASP A 43 21.68 11.98 -19.09
N VAL A 44 20.51 12.20 -18.50
CA VAL A 44 19.36 11.31 -18.68
C VAL A 44 18.72 11.64 -20.03
N LEU A 45 18.68 10.64 -20.91
CA LEU A 45 18.10 10.73 -22.24
C LEU A 45 16.57 10.59 -22.19
N PRO A 46 15.86 11.08 -23.22
CA PRO A 46 14.43 10.90 -23.32
C PRO A 46 14.00 9.43 -23.24
N ALA A 47 12.82 9.20 -22.67
CA ALA A 47 12.25 7.87 -22.61
C ALA A 47 12.02 7.30 -24.02
N ALA A 48 12.49 6.08 -24.26
CA ALA A 48 12.32 5.36 -25.51
C ALA A 48 11.44 4.12 -25.28
N PRO A 49 10.61 3.71 -26.27
CA PRO A 49 9.86 2.46 -26.18
C PRO A 49 10.80 1.27 -25.95
N LEU A 50 10.43 0.40 -25.01
CA LEU A 50 11.12 -0.85 -24.73
C LEU A 50 10.24 -2.01 -25.21
N SER A 51 10.76 -2.86 -26.08
CA SER A 51 10.10 -4.14 -26.35
C SER A 51 10.25 -5.03 -25.13
N LEU A 52 9.14 -5.66 -24.72
CA LEU A 52 9.12 -6.63 -23.64
C LEU A 52 9.37 -8.06 -24.16
N ASP A 53 9.46 -8.25 -25.48
CA ASP A 53 9.71 -9.55 -26.09
C ASP A 53 11.11 -10.05 -25.72
N GLY A 54 11.18 -11.22 -25.07
CA GLY A 54 12.44 -11.86 -24.68
C GLY A 54 13.16 -11.27 -23.47
N LEU A 55 12.63 -10.19 -22.85
CA LEU A 55 13.02 -9.81 -21.50
C LEU A 55 12.36 -10.77 -20.50
N ALA A 56 13.10 -11.23 -19.49
CA ALA A 56 12.56 -12.00 -18.37
C ALA A 56 11.72 -11.12 -17.41
N VAL A 57 10.85 -10.29 -17.98
CA VAL A 57 9.88 -9.45 -17.25
C VAL A 57 9.03 -10.32 -16.33
N SER A 58 8.77 -11.56 -16.74
CA SER A 58 8.03 -12.56 -15.98
C SER A 58 8.61 -12.84 -14.60
N GLU A 59 9.93 -12.85 -14.41
CA GLU A 59 10.55 -13.13 -13.11
C GLU A 59 10.41 -11.93 -12.17
N ILE A 60 10.77 -10.74 -12.65
CA ILE A 60 10.61 -9.48 -11.89
C ILE A 60 9.14 -9.24 -11.53
N MET A 61 8.23 -9.55 -12.45
CA MET A 61 6.78 -9.47 -12.22
C MET A 61 6.29 -10.52 -11.25
N SER A 62 6.76 -11.76 -11.32
CA SER A 62 6.34 -12.83 -10.40
C SER A 62 6.64 -12.45 -8.95
N ASP A 63 7.82 -11.90 -8.69
CA ASP A 63 8.21 -11.46 -7.34
C ASP A 63 7.39 -10.25 -6.87
N ALA A 64 7.20 -9.25 -7.73
CA ALA A 64 6.40 -8.07 -7.42
C ALA A 64 4.92 -8.43 -7.17
N THR A 65 4.34 -9.29 -8.00
CA THR A 65 2.96 -9.77 -7.85
C THR A 65 2.81 -10.65 -6.62
N ALA A 66 3.77 -11.54 -6.33
CA ALA A 66 3.76 -12.34 -5.11
C ALA A 66 3.85 -11.49 -3.83
N ALA A 67 4.67 -10.43 -3.86
CA ALA A 67 4.76 -9.47 -2.76
C ALA A 67 3.46 -8.67 -2.58
N ALA A 68 2.85 -8.21 -3.67
CA ALA A 68 1.58 -7.49 -3.64
C ALA A 68 0.44 -8.37 -3.09
N LEU A 69 0.32 -9.61 -3.57
CA LEU A 69 -0.68 -10.56 -3.08
C LEU A 69 -0.51 -10.84 -1.58
N ARG A 70 0.73 -11.05 -1.12
CA ARG A 70 1.02 -11.22 0.31
C ARG A 70 0.59 -10.02 1.12
N ARG A 71 0.90 -8.80 0.65
CA ARG A 71 0.52 -7.57 1.34
C ARG A 71 -1.00 -7.41 1.43
N VAL A 72 -1.75 -7.79 0.39
CA VAL A 72 -3.22 -7.78 0.42
C VAL A 72 -3.74 -8.75 1.47
N THR A 73 -3.24 -9.99 1.48
CA THR A 73 -3.64 -10.99 2.49
C THR A 73 -3.31 -10.54 3.91
N ASP A 74 -2.13 -9.94 4.12
CA ASP A 74 -1.73 -9.40 5.44
C ASP A 74 -2.69 -8.29 5.88
N LEU A 75 -3.04 -7.37 4.97
CA LEU A 75 -3.97 -6.27 5.25
C LEU A 75 -5.40 -6.76 5.51
N GLU A 76 -5.88 -7.76 4.78
CA GLU A 76 -7.20 -8.37 5.02
C GLU A 76 -7.25 -9.04 6.40
N THR A 77 -6.18 -9.74 6.78
CA THR A 77 -6.04 -10.38 8.09
C THR A 77 -6.05 -9.33 9.21
N GLU A 78 -5.23 -8.28 9.07
CA GLU A 78 -5.16 -7.17 10.03
C GLU A 78 -6.53 -6.49 10.20
N ASN A 79 -7.26 -6.28 9.10
CA ASN A 79 -8.58 -5.66 9.13
C ASN A 79 -9.61 -6.54 9.87
N ALA A 80 -9.60 -7.86 9.62
CA ALA A 80 -10.46 -8.81 10.32
C ALA A 80 -10.19 -8.84 11.84
N ASP A 81 -8.91 -8.80 12.24
CA ASP A 81 -8.50 -8.75 13.64
C ASP A 81 -8.94 -7.45 14.31
N LEU A 82 -8.74 -6.30 13.65
CA LEU A 82 -9.17 -5.00 14.15
C LEU A 82 -10.69 -4.90 14.30
N LEU A 83 -11.47 -5.46 13.36
CA LEU A 83 -12.92 -5.53 13.47
C LEU A 83 -13.36 -6.36 14.68
N THR A 84 -12.69 -7.50 14.91
CA THR A 84 -12.96 -8.36 16.07
C THR A 84 -12.67 -7.63 17.39
N GLN A 85 -11.54 -6.93 17.48
CA GLN A 85 -11.18 -6.15 18.66
C GLN A 85 -12.16 -5.00 18.92
N ARG A 86 -12.57 -4.29 17.86
CA ARG A 86 -13.59 -3.23 17.94
C ARG A 86 -14.89 -3.78 18.54
N ASP A 87 -15.36 -4.94 18.09
CA ASP A 87 -16.62 -5.52 18.54
C ASP A 87 -16.56 -6.01 19.99
N GLN A 88 -15.42 -6.56 20.40
CA GLN A 88 -15.17 -6.93 21.80
C GLN A 88 -15.17 -5.70 22.71
N LEU A 89 -14.47 -4.63 22.30
CA LEU A 89 -14.42 -3.36 23.03
C LEU A 89 -15.81 -2.71 23.12
N ALA A 90 -16.57 -2.68 22.02
CA ALA A 90 -17.93 -2.17 22.01
C ALA A 90 -18.82 -2.93 23.01
N THR A 91 -18.70 -4.26 23.06
CA THR A 91 -19.42 -5.10 24.03
C THR A 91 -19.02 -4.77 25.47
N GLN A 92 -17.73 -4.60 25.75
CA GLN A 92 -17.23 -4.24 27.09
C GLN A 92 -17.72 -2.87 27.53
N VAL A 93 -17.73 -1.87 26.63
CA VAL A 93 -18.26 -0.54 26.91
C VAL A 93 -19.73 -0.62 27.32
N VAL A 94 -20.54 -1.34 26.54
CA VAL A 94 -21.98 -1.55 26.87
C VAL A 94 -22.14 -2.22 28.24
N ALA A 95 -21.36 -3.27 28.53
CA ALA A 95 -21.43 -3.98 29.81
C ALA A 95 -21.01 -3.13 31.02
N LEU A 96 -20.10 -2.18 30.83
CA LEU A 96 -19.61 -1.26 31.87
C LEU A 96 -20.45 0.01 32.00
N THR A 97 -21.44 0.21 31.11
CA THR A 97 -22.34 1.37 31.21
C THR A 97 -23.42 1.02 32.23
N PRO A 98 -23.50 1.69 33.40
CA PRO A 98 -24.51 1.38 34.39
C PRO A 98 -25.91 1.63 33.83
N VAL A 99 -26.82 0.66 34.04
CA VAL A 99 -28.26 0.90 33.84
C VAL A 99 -28.65 1.95 34.89
N PRO A 100 -29.23 3.10 34.49
CA PRO A 100 -29.74 4.05 35.45
C PRO A 100 -30.82 3.32 36.28
N VAL A 101 -30.55 3.16 37.57
CA VAL A 101 -31.58 2.73 38.52
C VAL A 101 -32.62 3.86 38.50
N PRO A 102 -33.89 3.58 38.15
CA PRO A 102 -34.91 4.62 38.25
C PRO A 102 -34.96 5.09 39.71
N GLU A 103 -34.79 6.39 39.92
CA GLU A 103 -34.96 6.98 41.24
C GLU A 103 -36.38 6.63 41.72
N PRO A 104 -36.54 6.18 42.99
CA PRO A 104 -37.88 5.91 43.52
C PRO A 104 -38.70 7.20 43.45
N ASP A 105 -39.88 7.12 42.82
CA ASP A 105 -40.81 8.23 42.69
C ASP A 105 -41.24 8.69 44.08
N PRO A 106 -40.87 9.91 44.53
CA PRO A 106 -41.22 10.41 45.85
C PRO A 106 -42.74 10.63 46.04
N GLU A 107 -43.53 10.58 44.97
CA GLU A 107 -44.99 10.74 45.03
C GLU A 107 -45.72 9.41 45.34
N ALA A 108 -45.08 8.25 45.17
CA ALA A 108 -45.72 6.96 45.35
C ALA A 108 -45.94 6.53 46.81
N GLU A 109 -45.19 7.09 47.78
CA GLU A 109 -45.35 6.78 49.22
C GLU A 109 -46.41 7.65 49.93
N ALA A 110 -46.95 8.67 49.27
CA ALA A 110 -47.93 9.59 49.88
C ALA A 110 -49.39 9.12 49.80
N GLU A 111 -49.69 8.03 49.08
CA GLU A 111 -51.06 7.54 48.85
C GLU A 111 -51.43 6.24 49.60
N ALA A 112 -50.79 5.93 50.73
CA ALA A 112 -51.35 4.94 51.65
C ALA A 112 -52.34 5.64 52.62
N PRO A 113 -53.67 5.47 52.47
CA PRO A 113 -54.62 6.04 53.41
C PRO A 113 -54.50 5.33 54.76
N ALA A 114 -54.33 6.10 55.84
CA ALA A 114 -54.43 5.61 57.20
C ALA A 114 -55.84 5.04 57.43
N VAL A 115 -55.91 3.74 57.75
CA VAL A 115 -57.09 3.07 58.32
C VAL A 115 -56.88 2.92 59.82
#